data_AF-A0A2N0XWW4-F1
#
_entry.id   AF-A0A2N0XWW4-F1
#
_cell.length_a   1.000
_cell.length_b   1.000
_cell.length_c   1.000
_cell.angle_alpha   90.00
_cell.angle_beta   90.00
_cell.angle_gamma   90.00
#
_symmetry.space_group_name_H-M   'P 1'
#
loop_
_entity.id
_entity.type
_entity.pdbx_description
1 polymer ?
#
loop_
_entity_poly.entity_id
_entity_poly.type
_entity_poly.pdbx_seq_one_letter_code
_entity_poly.pdbx_strand_id
1 'polypeptide(L)'
;MALPPPQTLPHCLFEHLAKTTNKFVHFPEPSSPLLSQDESTSPTLDLAMKNKLLIISWLTLILALSGCALQFIASYDNETLKQIEMIDREVDRLYMDLSFTPMEERHYRLFAKRYQEVLLQIRSLERRQKRREKNTESLKQTQTLLGFWIQDDATHKKNNTLSDFIISRRTSQYRRLFDALIEGELAKK
;
A
#
# COMPACT_ATOMS: atom_id res chain seq x y z
N MET A 1 -27.54 13.76 -3.99
CA MET A 1 -26.90 12.45 -4.28
C MET A 1 -25.72 12.32 -3.34
N ALA A 2 -25.89 11.61 -2.22
CA ALA A 2 -24.91 11.54 -1.14
C ALA A 2 -23.84 10.47 -1.46
N LEU A 3 -22.56 10.82 -1.27
CA LEU A 3 -21.42 9.92 -1.44
C LEU A 3 -21.31 8.97 -0.23
N PRO A 4 -20.90 7.70 -0.42
CA PRO A 4 -20.63 6.80 0.69
C PRO A 4 -19.30 7.17 1.40
N PRO A 5 -19.17 6.85 2.70
CA PRO A 5 -17.96 7.12 3.48
C PRO A 5 -16.79 6.19 3.11
N PRO A 6 -15.54 6.58 3.41
CA PRO A 6 -14.35 5.79 3.09
C PRO A 6 -14.29 4.51 3.93
N GLN A 7 -14.03 3.39 3.25
CA GLN A 7 -13.79 2.10 3.88
C GLN A 7 -12.40 2.10 4.53
N THR A 8 -12.38 1.96 5.85
CA THR A 8 -11.17 1.71 6.65
C THR A 8 -10.70 0.27 6.44
N LEU A 9 -9.46 0.11 5.98
CA LEU A 9 -8.76 -1.18 5.95
C LEU A 9 -8.47 -1.69 7.37
N PRO A 10 -8.37 -3.02 7.58
CA PRO A 10 -8.15 -3.59 8.90
C PRO A 10 -6.68 -3.50 9.29
N HIS A 11 -6.42 -2.75 10.37
CA HIS A 11 -5.18 -2.85 11.13
C HIS A 11 -5.16 -4.19 11.87
N CYS A 12 -4.29 -5.09 11.43
CA CYS A 12 -3.88 -6.22 12.24
C CYS A 12 -2.46 -5.97 12.76
N LEU A 13 -2.36 -6.09 14.10
CA LEU A 13 -1.23 -6.54 14.90
C LEU A 13 -0.25 -5.53 15.53
N PHE A 14 -0.08 -5.83 16.83
CA PHE A 14 1.00 -5.52 17.78
C PHE A 14 1.03 -4.14 18.44
N GLU A 15 0.49 -4.08 19.66
CA GLU A 15 1.36 -3.89 20.83
C GLU A 15 0.71 -4.45 22.10
N HIS A 16 1.33 -5.48 22.63
CA HIS A 16 1.06 -6.07 23.93
C HIS A 16 2.26 -5.67 24.78
N LEU A 17 2.09 -4.84 25.82
CA LEU A 17 2.99 -4.89 26.98
C LEU A 17 2.27 -4.39 28.23
N ALA A 18 2.44 -5.19 29.27
CA ALA A 18 1.66 -5.26 30.48
C ALA A 18 1.94 -4.08 31.43
N LYS A 19 0.86 -3.61 32.05
CA LYS A 19 0.87 -2.59 33.10
C LYS A 19 1.19 -3.27 34.43
N THR A 20 2.39 -3.03 34.93
CA THR A 20 2.83 -3.32 36.30
C THR A 20 2.15 -2.37 37.29
N THR A 21 1.46 -2.89 38.31
CA THR A 21 1.32 -2.17 39.59
C THR A 21 1.37 -3.13 40.77
N ASN A 22 2.30 -2.77 41.64
CA ASN A 22 2.74 -3.33 42.90
C ASN A 22 1.71 -3.05 44.03
N LYS A 23 1.40 -4.03 44.89
CA LYS A 23 0.77 -3.78 46.19
C LYS A 23 1.29 -4.76 47.25
N PHE A 24 2.06 -4.19 48.17
CA PHE A 24 2.54 -4.72 49.43
C PHE A 24 1.40 -5.27 50.30
N VAL A 25 1.58 -6.46 50.86
CA VAL A 25 0.99 -6.86 52.14
C VAL A 25 2.07 -7.58 52.95
N HIS A 26 2.27 -7.06 54.15
CA HIS A 26 3.18 -7.50 55.21
C HIS A 26 2.46 -8.56 56.08
N PHE A 27 3.17 -9.58 56.60
CA PHE A 27 2.99 -10.24 57.92
C PHE A 27 4.06 -11.38 58.09
N PRO A 28 4.33 -11.95 59.28
CA PRO A 28 5.66 -12.14 59.84
C PRO A 28 6.13 -13.61 59.93
N GLU A 29 7.39 -13.78 60.36
CA GLU A 29 8.08 -15.03 60.72
C GLU A 29 7.28 -15.97 61.63
N PRO A 30 7.58 -17.29 61.55
CA PRO A 30 8.31 -17.89 62.67
C PRO A 30 9.33 -19.01 62.30
N SER A 31 10.48 -18.95 62.99
CA SER A 31 11.33 -20.03 63.55
C SER A 31 11.52 -21.38 62.83
N SER A 32 12.80 -21.67 62.52
CA SER A 32 13.50 -22.97 62.33
C SER A 32 13.20 -24.03 63.42
N PRO A 33 13.55 -25.36 63.31
CA PRO A 33 14.73 -25.92 62.61
C PRO A 33 14.70 -27.38 62.05
N LEU A 34 15.80 -27.73 61.35
CA LEU A 34 16.55 -29.02 61.24
C LEU A 34 16.03 -30.25 60.46
N LEU A 35 17.00 -30.82 59.69
CA LEU A 35 17.15 -32.18 59.13
C LEU A 35 16.12 -32.61 58.07
N SER A 36 16.41 -33.37 57.00
CA SER A 36 17.53 -34.26 56.67
C SER A 36 17.43 -34.70 55.19
N GLN A 37 18.61 -34.92 54.59
CA GLN A 37 18.94 -35.99 53.64
C GLN A 37 18.42 -35.98 52.19
N ASP A 38 19.43 -35.85 51.32
CA ASP A 38 19.61 -36.36 49.97
C ASP A 38 18.69 -37.50 49.51
N GLU A 39 18.07 -37.32 48.35
CA GLU A 39 17.72 -38.44 47.48
C GLU A 39 18.13 -38.13 46.02
N SER A 40 18.90 -39.05 45.47
CA SER A 40 19.66 -38.96 44.23
C SER A 40 18.79 -38.75 43.00
N THR A 41 19.04 -37.67 42.24
CA THR A 41 18.63 -37.59 40.84
C THR A 41 19.83 -37.84 39.94
N SER A 42 19.76 -38.97 39.23
CA SER A 42 20.75 -39.44 38.25
C SER A 42 20.97 -38.39 37.14
N PRO A 43 22.22 -37.95 36.86
CA PRO A 43 22.52 -36.81 35.99
C PRO A 43 22.42 -37.11 34.48
N THR A 44 22.09 -38.34 34.07
CA THR A 44 22.13 -38.74 32.65
C THR A 44 20.81 -38.54 31.90
N LEU A 45 19.66 -38.45 32.60
CA LEU A 45 18.34 -38.25 32.00
C LEU A 45 18.02 -36.76 31.71
N ASP A 46 18.55 -35.85 32.52
CA ASP A 46 18.28 -34.41 32.43
C ASP A 46 18.99 -33.75 31.24
N LEU A 47 20.20 -34.24 30.87
CA LEU A 47 20.94 -33.74 29.72
C LEU A 47 20.25 -34.07 28.39
N ALA A 48 19.68 -35.27 28.28
CA ALA A 48 18.94 -35.70 27.09
C ALA A 48 17.62 -34.93 26.92
N MET A 49 16.96 -34.55 28.03
CA MET A 49 15.74 -33.74 28.02
C MET A 49 16.00 -32.29 27.62
N LYS A 50 17.09 -31.68 28.13
CA LYS A 50 17.52 -30.32 27.76
C LYS A 50 17.87 -30.20 26.27
N ASN A 51 18.55 -31.19 25.69
CA ASN A 51 18.83 -31.23 24.25
C ASN A 51 17.55 -31.32 23.40
N LYS A 52 16.56 -32.12 23.82
CA LYS A 52 15.26 -32.20 23.11
C LYS A 52 14.48 -30.89 23.20
N LEU A 53 14.51 -30.22 24.35
CA LEU A 53 13.86 -28.91 24.53
C LEU A 53 14.51 -27.83 23.65
N LEU A 54 15.84 -27.83 23.53
CA LEU A 54 16.57 -26.94 22.62
C LEU A 54 16.23 -27.21 21.16
N ILE A 55 16.19 -28.47 20.74
CA ILE A 55 15.83 -28.83 19.35
C ILE A 55 14.40 -28.38 19.02
N ILE A 56 13.44 -28.58 19.93
CA ILE A 56 12.06 -28.12 19.74
C ILE A 56 12.01 -26.59 19.67
N SER A 57 12.72 -25.89 20.54
CA SER A 57 12.80 -24.42 20.53
C SER A 57 13.43 -23.86 19.25
N TRP A 58 14.44 -24.54 18.70
CA TRP A 58 15.05 -24.17 17.43
C TRP A 58 14.10 -24.45 16.26
N LEU A 59 13.39 -25.57 16.29
CA LEU A 59 12.42 -25.92 15.26
C LEU A 59 11.24 -24.93 15.23
N THR A 60 10.71 -24.52 16.39
CA THR A 60 9.65 -23.51 16.47
C THR A 60 10.12 -22.14 16.01
N LEU A 61 11.39 -21.76 16.27
CA LEU A 61 11.96 -20.52 15.77
C LEU A 61 12.08 -20.51 14.23
N ILE A 62 12.53 -21.62 13.63
CA ILE A 62 12.63 -21.75 12.16
C ILE A 62 11.23 -21.72 11.51
N LEU A 63 10.24 -22.37 12.11
CA LEU A 63 8.84 -22.30 11.64
C LEU A 63 8.23 -20.91 11.83
N ALA A 64 8.64 -20.15 12.85
CA ALA A 64 8.19 -18.77 13.02
C ALA A 64 8.79 -17.83 11.96
N LEU A 65 9.96 -18.14 11.41
CA LEU A 65 10.65 -17.33 10.39
C LEU A 65 10.14 -17.57 8.97
N SER A 66 9.47 -18.69 8.69
CA SER A 66 8.95 -19.02 7.34
C SER A 66 7.65 -18.29 6.97
N GLY A 67 7.05 -17.55 7.93
CA GLY A 67 5.82 -16.78 7.73
C GLY A 67 5.99 -15.44 7.02
N CYS A 68 7.21 -14.94 6.85
CA CYS A 68 7.47 -13.79 5.97
C CYS A 68 7.52 -14.26 4.52
N ALA A 69 6.34 -14.42 3.91
CA ALA A 69 6.25 -14.51 2.46
C ALA A 69 6.75 -13.18 1.88
N LEU A 70 8.04 -13.11 1.56
CA LEU A 70 8.66 -11.99 0.88
C LEU A 70 7.96 -11.85 -0.48
N GLN A 71 6.95 -10.98 -0.52
CA GLN A 71 6.17 -10.76 -1.71
C GLN A 71 7.05 -9.95 -2.66
N PHE A 72 7.72 -10.65 -3.57
CA PHE A 72 8.55 -10.02 -4.58
C PHE A 72 7.69 -9.04 -5.38
N ILE A 73 8.02 -7.76 -5.29
CA ILE A 73 7.45 -6.70 -6.14
C ILE A 73 8.14 -6.80 -7.50
N ALA A 74 7.47 -6.38 -8.57
CA ALA A 74 8.11 -6.25 -9.88
C ALA A 74 9.41 -5.42 -9.79
N SER A 75 10.44 -5.78 -10.56
CA SER A 75 11.68 -4.99 -10.64
C SER A 75 11.43 -3.64 -11.29
N TYR A 76 12.13 -2.59 -10.86
CA TYR A 76 12.09 -1.25 -11.47
C TYR A 76 12.21 -1.27 -13.01
N ASP A 77 11.38 -0.47 -13.69
CA ASP A 77 11.38 -0.25 -15.14
C ASP A 77 11.39 1.26 -15.45
N ASN A 78 12.55 1.75 -15.90
CA ASN A 78 12.74 3.15 -16.27
C ASN A 78 11.79 3.61 -17.40
N GLU A 79 11.41 2.70 -18.31
CA GLU A 79 10.49 3.04 -19.39
C GLU A 79 9.04 3.16 -18.90
N THR A 80 8.67 2.44 -17.83
CA THR A 80 7.41 2.67 -17.12
C THR A 80 7.40 4.05 -16.49
N LEU A 81 8.46 4.43 -15.78
CA LEU A 81 8.55 5.75 -15.13
C LEU A 81 8.41 6.89 -16.15
N LYS A 82 9.21 6.87 -17.23
CA LYS A 82 9.13 7.88 -18.29
C LYS A 82 7.73 7.97 -18.92
N GLN A 83 7.09 6.81 -19.12
CA GLN A 83 5.75 6.76 -19.68
C GLN A 83 4.72 7.39 -18.73
N ILE A 84 4.82 7.15 -17.42
CA ILE A 84 3.95 7.78 -16.41
C ILE A 84 4.13 9.29 -16.42
N GLU A 85 5.38 9.79 -16.36
CA GLU A 85 5.67 11.23 -16.38
C GLU A 85 5.23 11.91 -17.68
N MET A 86 5.32 11.22 -18.82
CA MET A 86 4.81 11.73 -20.08
C MET A 86 3.29 11.90 -20.06
N ILE A 87 2.56 10.91 -19.56
CA ILE A 87 1.11 10.97 -19.45
C ILE A 87 0.71 12.09 -18.48
N ASP A 88 1.38 12.19 -17.32
CA ASP A 88 1.15 13.24 -16.33
C ASP A 88 1.26 14.63 -16.97
N ARG A 89 2.33 14.90 -17.71
CA ARG A 89 2.51 16.19 -18.42
C ARG A 89 1.41 16.47 -19.45
N GLU A 90 0.94 15.47 -20.18
CA GLU A 90 -0.15 15.67 -21.17
C GLU A 90 -1.50 15.90 -20.49
N VAL A 91 -1.75 15.25 -19.35
CA VAL A 91 -2.95 15.49 -18.53
C VAL A 91 -2.91 16.89 -17.93
N ASP A 92 -1.78 17.29 -17.34
CA ASP A 92 -1.61 18.62 -16.77
C ASP A 92 -1.77 19.71 -17.84
N ARG A 93 -1.15 19.53 -19.02
CA ARG A 93 -1.32 20.45 -20.15
C ARG A 93 -2.78 20.57 -20.59
N LEU A 94 -3.54 19.46 -20.62
CA LEU A 94 -4.96 19.52 -20.97
C LEU A 94 -5.75 20.41 -19.99
N TYR A 95 -5.57 20.19 -18.68
CA TYR A 95 -6.30 20.96 -17.67
C TYR A 95 -5.81 22.41 -17.54
N MET A 96 -4.52 22.66 -17.80
CA MET A 96 -3.95 24.00 -17.94
C MET A 96 -4.63 24.76 -19.08
N ASP A 97 -4.68 24.19 -20.28
CA ASP A 97 -5.34 24.84 -21.43
C ASP A 97 -6.83 25.08 -21.18
N LEU A 98 -7.53 24.14 -20.53
CA LEU A 98 -8.92 24.33 -20.12
C LEU A 98 -9.07 25.52 -19.15
N SER A 99 -8.14 25.70 -18.21
CA SER A 99 -8.17 26.81 -17.25
C SER A 99 -7.93 28.18 -17.89
N PHE A 100 -7.14 28.24 -18.98
CA PHE A 100 -6.91 29.47 -19.74
C PHE A 100 -8.00 29.79 -20.76
N THR A 101 -8.90 28.84 -21.01
CA THR A 101 -10.04 29.03 -21.93
C THR A 101 -11.25 29.55 -21.13
N PRO A 102 -11.96 30.60 -21.57
CA PRO A 102 -13.22 31.02 -20.94
C PRO A 102 -14.24 29.89 -20.90
N MET A 103 -15.07 29.81 -19.85
CA MET A 103 -15.96 28.66 -19.62
C MET A 103 -16.88 28.36 -20.81
N GLU A 104 -17.37 29.41 -21.45
CA GLU A 104 -18.27 29.37 -22.61
C GLU A 104 -17.58 28.78 -23.85
N GLU A 105 -16.27 28.91 -23.94
CA GLU A 105 -15.45 28.47 -25.08
C GLU A 105 -14.79 27.10 -24.86
N ARG A 106 -14.91 26.51 -23.67
CA ARG A 106 -14.39 25.17 -23.34
C ARG A 106 -15.16 24.05 -24.02
N HIS A 107 -15.49 24.18 -25.30
CA HIS A 107 -16.23 23.18 -26.03
C HIS A 107 -15.44 21.89 -26.18
N TYR A 108 -16.04 20.77 -25.81
CA TYR A 108 -15.43 19.44 -25.89
C TYR A 108 -14.70 19.17 -27.22
N ARG A 109 -15.31 19.59 -28.34
CA ARG A 109 -14.74 19.43 -29.69
C ARG A 109 -13.31 19.95 -29.82
N LEU A 110 -12.95 21.02 -29.11
CA LEU A 110 -11.61 21.62 -29.16
C LEU A 110 -10.55 20.76 -28.44
N PHE A 111 -10.99 19.92 -27.49
CA PHE A 111 -10.12 19.12 -26.63
C PHE A 111 -10.19 17.61 -26.90
N ALA A 112 -11.19 17.15 -27.68
CA ALA A 112 -11.47 15.74 -27.93
C ALA A 112 -10.25 14.94 -28.44
N LYS A 113 -9.44 15.53 -29.32
CA LYS A 113 -8.22 14.89 -29.83
C LYS A 113 -7.23 14.55 -28.70
N ARG A 114 -7.03 15.48 -27.75
CA ARG A 114 -6.13 15.28 -26.62
C ARG A 114 -6.64 14.22 -25.66
N TYR A 115 -7.96 14.16 -25.42
CA TYR A 115 -8.57 13.07 -24.66
C TYR A 115 -8.25 11.70 -25.27
N GLN A 116 -8.36 11.58 -26.59
CA GLN A 116 -8.06 10.34 -27.31
C GLN A 116 -6.57 9.97 -27.26
N GLU A 117 -5.68 10.94 -27.44
CA GLU A 117 -4.23 10.73 -27.38
C GLU A 117 -3.78 10.24 -26.01
N VAL A 118 -4.22 10.90 -24.93
CA VAL A 118 -3.92 10.48 -23.55
C VAL A 118 -4.54 9.13 -23.25
N LEU A 119 -5.78 8.86 -23.69
CA LEU A 119 -6.43 7.56 -23.51
C LEU A 119 -5.60 6.43 -24.12
N LEU A 120 -5.05 6.65 -25.32
CA LEU A 120 -4.17 5.68 -25.98
C LEU A 120 -2.89 5.44 -25.17
N GLN A 121 -2.27 6.50 -24.63
CA GLN A 121 -1.08 6.40 -23.80
C GLN A 121 -1.35 5.63 -22.49
N ILE A 122 -2.46 5.92 -21.80
CA ILE A 122 -2.87 5.21 -20.57
C ILE A 122 -3.13 3.73 -20.86
N ARG A 123 -3.85 3.41 -21.95
CA ARG A 123 -4.07 2.01 -22.35
C ARG A 123 -2.76 1.30 -22.69
N SER A 124 -1.80 2.00 -23.27
CA SER A 124 -0.46 1.46 -23.51
C SER A 124 0.25 1.14 -22.20
N LEU A 125 0.18 2.03 -21.22
CA LEU A 125 0.74 1.84 -19.88
C LEU A 125 0.09 0.63 -19.19
N GLU A 126 -1.24 0.53 -19.23
CA GLU A 126 -1.98 -0.61 -18.64
C GLU A 126 -1.53 -1.94 -19.25
N ARG A 127 -1.43 -2.02 -20.58
CA ARG A 127 -0.94 -3.22 -21.27
C ARG A 127 0.50 -3.57 -20.87
N ARG A 128 1.37 -2.57 -20.67
CA ARG A 128 2.73 -2.79 -20.16
C ARG A 128 2.67 -3.36 -18.74
N GLN A 129 1.91 -2.75 -17.83
CA GLN A 129 1.82 -3.22 -16.45
C GLN A 129 1.24 -4.64 -16.35
N LYS A 130 0.29 -4.99 -17.23
CA LYS A 130 -0.32 -6.33 -17.31
C LYS A 130 0.65 -7.43 -17.73
N ARG A 131 1.67 -7.11 -18.55
CA ARG A 131 2.67 -8.09 -19.00
C ARG A 131 3.82 -8.30 -18.00
N ARG A 132 3.95 -7.43 -17.00
CA ARG A 132 5.01 -7.53 -15.99
C ARG A 132 4.59 -8.50 -14.90
N GLU A 133 5.48 -9.42 -14.56
CA GLU A 133 5.27 -10.35 -13.44
C GLU A 133 5.21 -9.59 -12.11
N LYS A 134 4.40 -10.11 -11.18
CA LYS A 134 4.29 -9.58 -9.80
C LYS A 134 4.00 -8.08 -9.70
N ASN A 135 3.25 -7.56 -10.67
CA ASN A 135 2.97 -6.13 -10.83
C ASN A 135 1.50 -5.78 -10.61
N THR A 136 0.81 -6.58 -9.78
CA THR A 136 -0.63 -6.47 -9.53
C THR A 136 -1.05 -5.09 -9.03
N GLU A 137 -0.26 -4.47 -8.16
CA GLU A 137 -0.59 -3.16 -7.60
C GLU A 137 -0.49 -2.05 -8.65
N SER A 138 0.62 -1.97 -9.38
CA SER A 138 0.75 -0.97 -10.46
C SER A 138 -0.26 -1.18 -11.58
N LEU A 139 -0.68 -2.43 -11.85
CA LEU A 139 -1.78 -2.71 -12.77
C LEU A 139 -3.11 -2.12 -12.25
N LYS A 140 -3.45 -2.36 -10.98
CA LYS A 140 -4.67 -1.80 -10.36
C LYS A 140 -4.67 -0.28 -10.42
N GLN A 141 -3.57 0.36 -10.04
CA GLN A 141 -3.44 1.82 -10.07
C GLN A 141 -3.60 2.38 -11.49
N THR A 142 -3.01 1.72 -12.49
CA THR A 142 -3.16 2.11 -13.90
C THR A 142 -4.61 1.93 -14.40
N GLN A 143 -5.31 0.90 -13.92
CA GLN A 143 -6.74 0.70 -14.22
C GLN A 143 -7.61 1.77 -13.57
N THR A 144 -7.28 2.21 -12.35
CA THR A 144 -7.94 3.36 -11.71
C THR A 144 -7.72 4.63 -12.52
N LEU A 145 -6.49 4.90 -12.98
CA LEU A 145 -6.19 6.02 -13.89
C LEU A 145 -7.03 5.96 -15.16
N LEU A 146 -7.08 4.79 -15.81
CA LEU A 146 -7.89 4.59 -17.02
C LEU A 146 -9.38 4.85 -16.78
N GLY A 147 -9.91 4.37 -15.65
CA GLY A 147 -11.30 4.57 -15.27
C GLY A 147 -11.65 6.05 -15.08
N PHE A 148 -10.81 6.79 -14.33
CA PHE A 148 -11.01 8.23 -14.15
C PHE A 148 -10.92 9.00 -15.47
N TRP A 149 -9.95 8.67 -16.33
CA TRP A 149 -9.81 9.35 -17.62
C TRP A 149 -11.05 9.19 -18.52
N ILE A 150 -11.56 7.97 -18.64
CA ILE A 150 -12.77 7.67 -19.42
C ILE A 150 -13.97 8.42 -18.85
N GLN A 151 -14.11 8.47 -17.53
CA GLN A 151 -15.21 9.19 -16.88
C GLN A 151 -15.14 10.69 -17.14
N ASP A 152 -13.94 11.28 -17.12
CA ASP A 152 -13.76 12.72 -17.32
C ASP A 152 -13.96 13.14 -18.78
N ASP A 153 -13.46 12.35 -19.74
CA ASP A 153 -13.78 12.50 -21.18
C ASP A 153 -15.29 12.47 -21.39
N ALA A 154 -15.98 11.46 -20.85
CA ALA A 154 -17.44 11.33 -20.95
C ALA A 154 -18.18 12.51 -20.30
N THR A 155 -17.69 13.01 -19.16
CA THR A 155 -18.30 14.14 -18.45
C THR A 155 -18.19 15.42 -19.26
N HIS A 156 -17.00 15.71 -19.79
CA HIS A 156 -16.80 16.89 -20.64
C HIS A 156 -17.61 16.77 -21.94
N LYS A 157 -17.63 15.60 -22.56
CA LYS A 157 -18.45 15.34 -23.75
C LYS A 157 -19.94 15.55 -23.49
N LYS A 158 -20.44 15.09 -22.34
CA LYS A 158 -21.86 15.22 -21.96
C LYS A 158 -22.25 16.67 -21.67
N ASN A 159 -21.42 17.38 -20.92
CA ASN A 159 -21.71 18.75 -20.49
C ASN A 159 -21.32 19.80 -21.54
N ASN A 160 -20.56 19.38 -22.56
CA ASN A 160 -19.90 20.19 -23.59
C ASN A 160 -18.88 21.20 -23.07
N THR A 161 -18.98 21.66 -21.81
CA THR A 161 -18.03 22.55 -21.13
C THR A 161 -17.73 22.06 -19.72
N LEU A 162 -16.71 22.65 -19.08
CA LEU A 162 -16.31 22.38 -17.70
C LEU A 162 -16.17 23.67 -16.90
N SER A 163 -16.60 23.67 -15.63
CA SER A 163 -16.40 24.79 -14.72
C SER A 163 -15.01 24.77 -14.09
N ASP A 164 -14.56 25.93 -13.59
CA ASP A 164 -13.26 26.09 -12.93
C ASP A 164 -13.11 25.17 -11.72
N PHE A 165 -14.19 24.99 -10.96
CA PHE A 165 -14.22 24.06 -9.83
C PHE A 165 -13.90 22.63 -10.25
N ILE A 166 -14.48 22.16 -11.36
CA ILE A 166 -14.22 20.81 -11.88
C ILE A 166 -12.77 20.69 -12.36
N ILE A 167 -12.28 21.68 -13.11
CA ILE A 167 -10.89 21.70 -13.60
C ILE A 167 -9.90 21.64 -12.43
N SER A 168 -10.08 22.50 -11.42
CA SER A 168 -9.22 22.54 -10.23
C SER A 168 -9.24 21.21 -9.46
N ARG A 169 -10.44 20.66 -9.24
CA ARG A 169 -10.61 19.36 -8.56
C ARG A 169 -9.90 18.24 -9.31
N ARG A 170 -10.01 18.19 -10.64
CA ARG A 170 -9.37 17.16 -11.47
C ARG A 170 -7.87 17.30 -11.51
N THR A 171 -7.35 18.52 -11.67
CA THR A 171 -5.91 18.80 -11.61
C THR A 171 -5.31 18.27 -10.31
N SER A 172 -5.94 18.56 -9.17
CA SER A 172 -5.51 18.05 -7.86
C SER A 172 -5.63 16.52 -7.74
N GLN A 173 -6.68 15.93 -8.33
CA GLN A 173 -6.89 14.49 -8.33
C GLN A 173 -5.84 13.74 -9.14
N TYR A 174 -5.54 14.20 -10.36
CA TYR A 174 -4.55 13.57 -11.22
C TYR A 174 -3.14 13.71 -10.66
N ARG A 175 -2.77 14.88 -10.11
CA ARG A 175 -1.47 15.06 -9.46
C ARG A 175 -1.20 13.99 -8.41
N ARG A 176 -2.12 13.80 -7.45
CA ARG A 176 -1.99 12.76 -6.41
C ARG A 176 -1.89 11.35 -6.99
N LEU A 177 -2.62 11.08 -8.07
CA LEU A 177 -2.62 9.76 -8.71
C LEU A 177 -1.29 9.48 -9.43
N PHE A 178 -0.75 10.47 -10.12
CA PHE A 178 0.55 10.37 -10.80
C PHE A 178 1.70 10.32 -9.79
N ASP A 179 1.66 11.13 -8.72
CA ASP A 179 2.62 11.05 -7.62
C ASP A 179 2.69 9.62 -7.07
N ALA A 180 1.53 9.01 -6.77
CA ALA A 180 1.47 7.64 -6.27
C ALA A 180 2.01 6.59 -7.28
N LEU A 181 1.74 6.78 -8.58
CA LEU A 181 2.27 5.90 -9.64
C LEU A 181 3.79 6.03 -9.77
N ILE A 182 4.33 7.26 -9.71
CA ILE A 182 5.76 7.55 -9.79
C ILE A 182 6.48 6.99 -8.57
N GLU A 183 6.01 7.32 -7.36
CA GLU A 183 6.56 6.80 -6.10
C GLU A 183 6.51 5.27 -6.06
N GLY A 184 5.39 4.68 -6.51
CA GLY A 184 5.20 3.24 -6.58
C GLY A 184 6.17 2.54 -7.54
N GLU A 185 6.58 3.17 -8.65
CA GLU A 185 7.62 2.62 -9.52
C GLU A 185 9.02 2.84 -8.93
N LEU A 186 9.29 4.02 -8.36
CA LEU A 186 10.58 4.35 -7.73
C LEU A 186 10.90 3.45 -6.53
N ALA A 187 9.90 3.03 -5.76
CA ALA A 187 10.04 2.12 -4.63
C ALA A 187 10.47 0.69 -5.02
N LYS A 188 10.53 0.37 -6.32
CA LYS A 188 10.98 -0.92 -6.85
C LYS A 188 12.48 -1.00 -7.14
N LYS A 189 13.21 0.10 -6.93
CA LYS A 189 14.67 0.15 -7.03
C LYS A 189 15.31 -0.60 -5.88
#